data_AF-A0A227JBT2-F1
#
_entry.id   AF-A0A227JBT2-F1
#
_cell.length_a   1.000
_cell.length_b   1.000
_cell.length_c   1.000
_cell.angle_alpha   90.00
_cell.angle_beta   90.00
_cell.angle_gamma   90.00
#
_symmetry.space_group_name_H-M   'P 1'
#
loop_
_entity.id
_entity.type
_entity.pdbx_description
1 polymer ?
#
loop_
_entity_poly.entity_id
_entity_poly.type
_entity_poly.pdbx_seq_one_letter_code
_entity_poly.pdbx_strand_id
1 'polypeptide(L)'
;SSLELKKGRVQQLSDALETNVKMMVGPIQPRIYEALALHETIAGDMASAKQHLGQALRLRDSVLSYVIRGKHAELDGDLDLASESYSEAFYIDTSVETYLLCENLVFPSNMKAIDYAMYRAVHPSVVRML
;
A
#
# COMPACT_ATOMS: atom_id res chain seq x y z
N SER A 1 25.99 1.39 -10.43
CA SER A 1 25.67 -0.04 -10.23
C SER A 1 24.30 -0.34 -10.87
N SER A 2 23.92 -1.61 -11.06
CA SER A 2 22.61 -1.99 -11.62
C SER A 2 21.41 -1.42 -10.83
N LEU A 3 21.58 -1.24 -9.52
CA LEU A 3 20.55 -0.68 -8.63
C LEU A 3 20.23 0.80 -8.95
N GLU A 4 21.26 1.61 -9.18
CA GLU A 4 21.09 3.04 -9.49
C GLU A 4 20.40 3.25 -10.86
N LEU A 5 20.68 2.39 -11.84
CA LEU A 5 19.97 2.37 -13.12
C LEU A 5 18.48 2.04 -12.94
N LYS A 6 18.14 1.11 -12.04
CA LYS A 6 16.74 0.75 -11.75
C LYS A 6 16.01 1.91 -11.06
N LYS A 7 16.64 2.56 -10.07
CA LYS A 7 16.08 3.74 -9.40
C LYS A 7 15.81 4.88 -10.39
N GLY A 8 16.77 5.18 -11.26
CA GLY A 8 16.60 6.22 -12.29
C GLY A 8 15.44 5.94 -13.24
N ARG A 9 15.24 4.68 -13.64
CA ARG A 9 14.10 4.28 -14.48
C ARG A 9 12.76 4.41 -13.77
N VAL A 10 12.70 4.08 -12.47
CA VAL A 10 11.48 4.22 -11.67
C VAL A 10 11.11 5.70 -11.53
N GLN A 11 12.09 6.56 -11.28
CA GLN A 11 11.85 8.00 -11.22
C GLN A 11 11.33 8.56 -12.56
N GLN A 12 11.95 8.19 -13.68
CA GLN A 12 11.49 8.62 -15.01
C GLN A 12 10.04 8.19 -15.30
N LEU A 13 9.65 6.99 -14.86
CA LEU A 13 8.27 6.53 -14.97
C LEU A 13 7.33 7.35 -14.09
N SER A 14 7.73 7.66 -12.85
CA SER A 14 6.96 8.55 -11.97
C SER A 14 6.73 9.92 -12.58
N ASP A 15 7.78 10.56 -13.11
CA ASP A 15 7.69 11.87 -13.74
C ASP A 15 6.74 11.86 -14.95
N ALA A 16 6.76 10.78 -15.73
CA ALA A 16 5.87 10.60 -16.87
C ALA A 16 4.40 10.43 -16.43
N LEU A 17 4.16 9.68 -15.35
CA LEU A 17 2.83 9.51 -14.77
C LEU A 17 2.28 10.82 -14.20
N GLU A 18 3.10 11.59 -13.48
CA GLU A 18 2.70 12.93 -13.01
C GLU A 18 2.33 13.86 -14.15
N THR A 19 3.14 13.86 -15.21
CA THR A 19 2.86 14.67 -16.41
C THR A 19 1.55 14.24 -17.04
N ASN A 20 1.28 12.94 -17.10
CA ASN A 20 0.01 12.41 -17.61
C ASN A 20 -1.17 12.91 -16.75
N VAL A 21 -1.09 12.79 -15.42
CA VAL A 21 -2.12 13.29 -14.48
C VAL A 21 -2.41 14.79 -14.68
N LYS A 22 -1.36 15.61 -14.91
CA LYS A 22 -1.49 17.06 -15.09
C LYS A 22 -2.08 17.44 -16.45
N MET A 23 -1.83 16.64 -17.49
CA MET A 23 -2.16 16.96 -18.89
C MET A 23 -3.43 16.27 -19.39
N MET A 24 -3.89 15.20 -18.74
CA MET A 24 -5.02 14.41 -19.24
C MET A 24 -6.33 15.17 -19.08
N VAL A 25 -7.10 15.22 -20.16
CA VAL A 25 -8.50 15.68 -20.14
C VAL A 25 -9.39 14.45 -20.16
N GLY A 26 -9.94 14.09 -19.01
CA GLY A 26 -10.82 12.93 -18.84
C GLY A 26 -10.55 12.13 -17.57
N PRO A 27 -11.26 11.02 -17.34
CA PRO A 27 -11.10 10.20 -16.15
C PRO A 27 -9.70 9.59 -16.07
N ILE A 28 -8.97 9.91 -15.00
CA ILE A 28 -7.65 9.33 -14.71
C ILE A 28 -7.85 7.97 -14.05
N GLN A 29 -7.08 6.97 -14.48
CA GLN A 29 -7.16 5.63 -13.89
C GLN A 29 -6.65 5.65 -12.45
N PRO A 30 -7.37 5.07 -11.46
CA PRO A 30 -6.95 5.08 -10.05
C PRO A 30 -5.55 4.49 -9.82
N ARG A 31 -5.18 3.50 -10.64
CA ARG A 31 -3.87 2.83 -10.59
C ARG A 31 -2.69 3.77 -10.83
N ILE A 32 -2.89 4.87 -11.54
CA ILE A 32 -1.84 5.89 -11.73
C ILE A 32 -1.54 6.58 -10.39
N TYR A 33 -2.59 6.95 -9.65
CA TYR A 33 -2.43 7.53 -8.31
C TYR A 33 -1.87 6.54 -7.30
N GLU A 34 -2.28 5.26 -7.36
CA GLU A 34 -1.71 4.19 -6.53
C GLU A 34 -0.19 4.04 -6.77
N ALA A 35 0.23 4.08 -8.04
CA ALA A 35 1.65 3.98 -8.41
C ALA A 35 2.47 5.19 -7.93
N LEU A 36 1.95 6.41 -8.11
CA LEU A 36 2.58 7.63 -7.61
C LEU A 36 2.70 7.62 -6.09
N ALA A 37 1.60 7.29 -5.38
CA ALA A 37 1.61 7.20 -3.93
C ALA A 37 2.63 6.19 -3.42
N LEU A 38 2.73 5.01 -4.03
CA LEU A 38 3.71 4.00 -3.67
C LEU A 38 5.15 4.50 -3.90
N HIS A 39 5.42 5.11 -5.05
CA HIS A 39 6.74 5.67 -5.37
C HIS A 39 7.17 6.71 -4.34
N GLU A 40 6.30 7.67 -4.04
CA GLU A 40 6.57 8.75 -3.10
C GLU A 40 6.74 8.24 -1.67
N THR A 41 5.97 7.21 -1.28
CA THR A 41 6.16 6.52 0.01
C THR A 41 7.56 5.93 0.11
N ILE A 42 8.03 5.25 -0.93
CA ILE A 42 9.37 4.67 -0.98
C ILE A 42 10.46 5.76 -1.01
N ALA A 43 10.18 6.89 -1.66
CA ALA A 43 11.08 8.04 -1.71
C ALA A 43 11.09 8.87 -0.41
N GLY A 44 10.15 8.63 0.50
CA GLY A 44 10.00 9.37 1.76
C GLY A 44 9.24 10.69 1.65
N ASP A 45 8.66 11.00 0.48
CA ASP A 45 7.80 12.19 0.31
C ASP A 45 6.36 11.88 0.74
N MET A 46 6.14 11.87 2.05
CA MET A 46 4.84 11.52 2.64
C MET A 46 3.73 12.52 2.31
N ALA A 47 4.06 13.78 2.00
CA ALA A 47 3.05 14.78 1.67
C ALA A 47 2.40 14.47 0.31
N SER A 48 3.24 14.26 -0.70
CA SER A 48 2.78 13.87 -2.04
C SER A 48 2.12 12.49 -2.02
N ALA A 49 2.71 11.54 -1.28
CA ALA A 49 2.17 10.19 -1.15
C ALA A 49 0.73 10.18 -0.61
N LYS A 50 0.46 10.94 0.47
CA LYS A 50 -0.88 11.08 1.05
C LYS A 50 -1.84 11.76 0.08
N GLN A 51 -1.38 12.77 -0.67
CA GLN A 51 -2.20 13.45 -1.66
C GLN A 51 -2.65 12.48 -2.77
N HIS A 52 -1.72 11.74 -3.38
CA HIS A 52 -2.03 10.80 -4.45
C HIS A 52 -2.85 9.62 -3.95
N LEU A 53 -2.55 9.09 -2.76
CA LEU A 53 -3.37 8.03 -2.16
C LEU A 53 -4.82 8.50 -1.95
N GLY A 54 -5.01 9.74 -1.48
CA GLY A 54 -6.34 10.34 -1.34
C GLY A 54 -7.09 10.45 -2.67
N GLN A 55 -6.40 10.74 -3.79
CA GLN A 55 -7.01 10.71 -5.12
C GLN A 55 -7.40 9.29 -5.52
N ALA A 56 -6.55 8.30 -5.27
CA ALA A 56 -6.84 6.89 -5.57
C ALA A 56 -8.09 6.40 -4.84
N LEU A 57 -8.14 6.59 -3.52
CA LEU A 57 -9.25 6.17 -2.66
C LEU A 57 -10.57 6.85 -3.00
N ARG A 58 -10.54 8.12 -3.44
CA ARG A 58 -11.76 8.80 -3.93
C ARG A 58 -12.35 8.19 -5.19
N LEU A 59 -11.52 7.59 -6.02
CA LEU A 59 -11.96 7.02 -7.30
C LEU A 59 -12.37 5.55 -7.17
N ARG A 60 -11.71 4.78 -6.29
CA ARG A 60 -11.98 3.36 -6.12
C ARG A 60 -11.36 2.80 -4.83
N ASP A 61 -12.10 1.94 -4.16
CA ASP A 61 -11.53 1.01 -3.18
C ASP A 61 -10.61 -0.02 -3.86
N SER A 62 -9.44 -0.27 -3.27
CA SER A 62 -8.53 -1.29 -3.78
C SER A 62 -7.63 -1.83 -2.68
N VAL A 63 -7.26 -3.10 -2.80
CA VAL A 63 -6.29 -3.76 -1.91
C VAL A 63 -5.03 -2.89 -1.77
N LEU A 64 -4.46 -2.45 -2.90
CA LEU A 64 -3.21 -1.68 -2.88
C LEU A 64 -3.37 -0.33 -2.17
N SER A 65 -4.47 0.40 -2.40
CA SER A 65 -4.73 1.67 -1.71
C SER A 65 -4.83 1.48 -0.20
N TYR A 66 -5.56 0.47 0.26
CA TYR A 66 -5.69 0.18 1.69
C TYR A 66 -4.39 -0.33 2.31
N VAL A 67 -3.59 -1.13 1.59
CA VAL A 67 -2.23 -1.51 2.04
C VAL A 67 -1.35 -0.27 2.21
N ILE A 68 -1.31 0.63 1.21
CA ILE A 68 -0.51 1.87 1.30
C ILE A 68 -1.01 2.75 2.45
N ARG A 69 -2.33 2.87 2.65
CA ARG A 69 -2.91 3.61 3.80
C ARG A 69 -2.45 3.02 5.13
N GLY A 70 -2.47 1.70 5.28
CA GLY A 70 -1.96 1.03 6.48
C GLY A 70 -0.48 1.31 6.72
N LYS A 71 0.34 1.32 5.66
CA LYS A 71 1.77 1.68 5.76
C LYS A 71 1.96 3.13 6.18
N HIS A 72 1.15 4.05 5.67
CA HIS A 72 1.20 5.46 6.09
C HIS A 72 0.82 5.61 7.56
N ALA A 73 -0.21 4.88 8.01
CA ALA A 73 -0.64 4.89 9.40
C ALA A 73 0.44 4.33 10.35
N GLU A 74 1.12 3.23 9.99
CA GLU A 74 2.27 2.74 10.75
C GLU A 74 3.40 3.75 10.85
N LEU A 75 3.72 4.45 9.74
CA LEU A 75 4.75 5.52 9.74
C LEU A 75 4.35 6.70 10.64
N ASP A 76 3.06 7.00 10.73
CA ASP A 76 2.52 8.04 11.60
C ASP A 76 2.37 7.56 13.07
N GLY A 77 2.59 6.27 13.35
CA GLY A 77 2.42 5.66 14.68
C GLY A 77 0.97 5.34 15.06
N ASP A 78 0.04 5.43 14.12
CA ASP A 78 -1.39 5.15 14.31
C ASP A 78 -1.67 3.67 13.98
N LEU A 79 -1.45 2.80 14.97
CA LEU A 79 -1.61 1.36 14.79
C LEU A 79 -3.08 0.93 14.65
N ASP A 80 -4.01 1.71 15.20
CA ASP A 80 -5.45 1.44 15.07
C ASP A 80 -5.88 1.63 13.62
N LEU A 81 -5.49 2.77 13.02
CA LEU A 81 -5.74 3.04 11.60
C LEU A 81 -4.98 2.08 10.68
N ALA A 82 -3.79 1.64 11.07
CA ALA A 82 -3.04 0.61 10.34
C ALA A 82 -3.81 -0.71 10.30
N SER A 83 -4.29 -1.18 11.47
CA SER A 83 -5.11 -2.40 11.56
C SER A 83 -6.39 -2.28 10.76
N GLU A 84 -7.13 -1.17 10.89
CA GLU A 84 -8.34 -0.92 10.10
C GLU A 84 -8.05 -1.00 8.60
N SER A 85 -7.01 -0.32 8.15
CA SER A 85 -6.65 -0.29 6.73
C SER A 85 -6.23 -1.67 6.19
N TYR A 86 -5.47 -2.45 6.95
CA TYR A 86 -5.10 -3.80 6.54
C TYR A 86 -6.29 -4.76 6.54
N SER A 87 -7.20 -4.63 7.50
CA SER A 87 -8.46 -5.35 7.53
C SER A 87 -9.32 -5.03 6.29
N GLU A 88 -9.42 -3.77 5.88
CA GLU A 88 -10.13 -3.38 4.65
C GLU A 88 -9.50 -4.00 3.39
N ALA A 89 -8.16 -3.98 3.29
CA ALA A 89 -7.47 -4.65 2.19
C ALA A 89 -7.80 -6.15 2.13
N PHE A 90 -7.79 -6.82 3.28
CA PHE A 90 -8.06 -8.25 3.41
C PHE A 90 -9.56 -8.60 3.24
N TYR A 91 -10.45 -7.66 3.53
CA TYR A 91 -11.88 -7.78 3.24
C TYR A 91 -12.15 -7.75 1.73
N ILE A 92 -11.46 -6.87 0.99
CA ILE A 92 -11.58 -6.80 -0.47
C ILE A 92 -11.08 -8.08 -1.13
N ASP A 93 -9.94 -8.62 -0.68
CA ASP A 93 -9.41 -9.89 -1.16
C ASP A 93 -8.78 -10.69 0.00
N THR A 94 -9.52 -11.69 0.47
CA THR A 94 -9.12 -12.57 1.56
C THR A 94 -8.15 -13.63 1.05
N SER A 95 -6.90 -13.23 0.81
CA SER A 95 -5.85 -14.08 0.23
C SER A 95 -4.53 -13.99 1.02
N VAL A 96 -3.72 -15.05 0.93
CA VAL A 96 -2.37 -15.05 1.51
C VAL A 96 -1.52 -13.97 0.83
N GLU A 97 -1.74 -13.72 -0.45
CA GLU A 97 -1.08 -12.68 -1.23
C GLU A 97 -1.38 -11.27 -0.68
N THR A 98 -2.63 -10.97 -0.35
CA THR A 98 -3.00 -9.69 0.30
C THR A 98 -2.36 -9.58 1.67
N TYR A 99 -2.34 -10.66 2.45
CA TYR A 99 -1.60 -10.68 3.72
C TYR A 99 -0.11 -10.36 3.52
N LEU A 100 0.53 -10.98 2.53
CA LEU A 100 1.95 -10.73 2.25
C LEU A 100 2.21 -9.29 1.79
N LEU A 101 1.27 -8.66 1.09
CA LEU A 101 1.34 -7.23 0.76
C LEU A 101 1.27 -6.36 2.02
N CYS A 102 0.29 -6.59 2.90
CA CYS A 102 0.21 -5.90 4.20
C CYS A 102 1.49 -6.10 5.01
N GLU A 103 2.02 -7.32 5.05
CA GLU A 103 3.21 -7.65 5.84
C GLU A 103 4.49 -7.06 5.25
N ASN A 104 4.66 -6.97 3.93
CA ASN A 104 5.99 -6.75 3.32
C ASN A 104 6.13 -5.51 2.42
N LEU A 105 5.04 -4.88 1.97
CA LEU A 105 5.14 -3.75 1.02
C LEU A 105 5.81 -2.52 1.68
N VAL A 106 6.74 -1.88 0.98
CA VAL A 106 7.58 -0.74 1.46
C VAL A 106 8.54 -1.12 2.59
N PHE A 107 8.02 -1.65 3.70
CA PHE A 107 8.77 -2.13 4.86
C PHE A 107 8.03 -3.30 5.53
N PRO A 108 8.72 -4.18 6.28
CA PRO A 108 8.08 -5.25 7.04
C PRO A 108 7.22 -4.73 8.20
N SER A 109 6.01 -5.25 8.34
CA SER A 109 5.07 -4.93 9.43
C SER A 109 4.89 -6.11 10.36
N ASN A 110 4.75 -5.85 11.66
CA ASN A 110 4.48 -6.89 12.64
C ASN A 110 2.97 -7.19 12.68
N MET A 111 2.48 -7.94 11.69
CA MET A 111 1.05 -8.24 11.55
C MET A 111 0.46 -8.94 12.78
N LYS A 112 1.23 -9.75 13.50
CA LYS A 112 0.78 -10.38 14.74
C LYS A 112 0.45 -9.35 15.83
N ALA A 113 1.18 -8.23 15.87
CA ALA A 113 0.94 -7.16 16.83
C ALA A 113 -0.11 -6.16 16.36
N ILE A 114 -0.18 -5.89 15.05
CA ILE A 114 -1.08 -4.88 14.46
C ILE A 114 -2.49 -5.45 14.29
N ASP A 115 -2.62 -6.60 13.63
CA ASP A 115 -3.91 -7.23 13.34
C ASP A 115 -3.82 -8.74 13.57
N TYR A 116 -4.01 -9.12 14.84
CA TYR A 116 -3.89 -10.52 15.26
C TYR A 116 -4.94 -11.44 14.63
N ALA A 117 -6.12 -10.90 14.32
CA ALA A 117 -7.19 -11.66 13.68
C ALA A 117 -6.81 -12.03 12.24
N MET A 118 -6.34 -11.04 11.47
CA MET A 118 -5.82 -11.26 10.13
C MET A 118 -4.61 -12.20 10.14
N TYR A 119 -3.65 -12.00 11.06
CA TYR A 119 -2.52 -12.92 11.23
C TYR A 119 -2.95 -14.37 11.44
N ARG A 120 -3.91 -14.63 12.33
CA ARG A 120 -4.41 -16.00 12.56
C ARG A 120 -5.15 -16.59 11.36
N ALA A 121 -5.81 -15.77 10.56
CA ALA A 121 -6.57 -16.24 9.40
C ALA A 121 -5.66 -16.92 8.36
N VAL A 122 -4.42 -16.44 8.21
CA VAL A 122 -3.45 -17.00 7.27
C VAL A 122 -2.40 -17.91 7.91
N HIS A 123 -2.22 -17.84 9.24
CA HIS A 123 -1.37 -18.74 10.02
C HIS A 123 -2.22 -19.61 10.95
N PRO A 124 -3.06 -20.52 10.41
CA PRO A 124 -3.91 -21.36 11.25
C PRO A 124 -3.05 -22.19 12.19
N SER A 125 -3.33 -22.07 13.48
CA SER A 125 -2.67 -22.88 14.51
C SER A 125 -3.01 -24.35 14.29
N VAL A 126 -2.01 -25.22 14.24
CA VAL A 126 -2.23 -26.67 14.36
C VAL A 126 -2.64 -26.93 15.80
N VAL A 127 -3.94 -26.85 16.10
CA VAL A 127 -4.45 -27.38 17.36
C VAL A 127 -4.23 -28.88 17.31
N ARG A 128 -3.21 -29.39 18.02
CA ARG A 128 -3.14 -30.82 18.33
C ARG A 128 -4.33 -31.10 19.25
N MET A 129 -5.34 -31.79 18.74
CA MET A 129 -6.30 -32.45 19.61
C MET A 129 -5.54 -33.52 20.40
N LEU A 130 -5.46 -33.34 21.72
CA LEU A 130 -5.03 -34.35 22.68
C LEU A 130 -6.21 -35.26 23.00
#